data_AF-A0A0C3S1I7-F1
#
_entry.id   AF-A0A0C3S1I7-F1
#
_cell.length_a   1.000
_cell.length_b   1.000
_cell.length_c   1.000
_cell.angle_alpha   90.00
_cell.angle_beta   90.00
_cell.angle_gamma   90.00
#
_symmetry.space_group_name_H-M   'P 1'
#
loop_
_entity.id
_entity.type
_entity.pdbx_description
1 polymer ?
#
loop_
_entity_poly.entity_id
_entity_poly.type
_entity_poly.pdbx_seq_one_letter_code
_entity_poly.pdbx_strand_id
1 'polypeptide(L)'
;MKSTWAARLEYLVPAHEARVPLDLTSFAMFLIPVYSCYYAMAVLALMPSTQLHRLVLWPPAMYALWKAGTGLDISGGMLEYNHTNYGYCIMIWAMAMRVTEWALLPEALERPQKYRGRSVWKDALDLCCTLRGINWAWSRGLPLPTETRPTHSTAAFVRATFLRMLRDACACDLVQLVLQRAGPR
;
A
#
# COMPACT_ATOMS: atom_id res chain seq x y z
N MET A 1 23.86 -26.85 -4.47
CA MET A 1 22.71 -27.10 -3.57
C MET A 1 21.81 -25.88 -3.59
N LYS A 2 20.65 -25.94 -4.26
CA LYS A 2 19.61 -24.90 -4.09
C LYS A 2 19.14 -24.99 -2.63
N SER A 3 19.09 -23.87 -1.91
CA SER A 3 18.69 -23.87 -0.50
C SER A 3 17.24 -24.36 -0.39
N THR A 4 16.94 -25.15 0.64
CA THR A 4 15.61 -25.71 0.91
C THR A 4 14.51 -24.63 1.04
N TRP A 5 14.91 -23.38 1.28
CA TRP A 5 14.01 -22.22 1.36
C TRP A 5 13.49 -21.77 0.00
N ALA A 6 14.30 -21.81 -1.06
CA ALA A 6 13.86 -21.42 -2.40
C ALA A 6 12.71 -22.30 -2.89
N ALA A 7 12.81 -23.62 -2.69
CA ALA A 7 11.77 -24.57 -3.04
C ALA A 7 10.45 -24.35 -2.27
N ARG A 8 10.51 -23.84 -1.04
CA ARG A 8 9.30 -23.50 -0.26
C ARG A 8 8.61 -22.24 -0.77
N LEU A 9 9.38 -21.25 -1.22
CA LEU A 9 8.84 -20.02 -1.79
C LEU A 9 8.22 -20.26 -3.17
N GLU A 10 8.81 -21.13 -3.98
CA GLU A 10 8.25 -21.57 -5.27
C GLU A 10 6.89 -22.26 -5.10
N TYR A 11 6.63 -22.91 -3.97
CA TYR A 11 5.31 -23.47 -3.66
C TYR A 11 4.27 -22.41 -3.28
N LEU A 12 4.71 -21.31 -2.64
CA LEU A 12 3.82 -20.25 -2.18
C LEU A 12 3.46 -19.28 -3.32
N VAL A 13 4.39 -18.94 -4.19
CA VAL A 13 4.12 -18.02 -5.31
C VAL A 13 3.91 -18.85 -6.58
N PRO A 14 2.71 -18.81 -7.19
CA PRO A 14 2.47 -19.52 -8.44
C PRO A 14 3.51 -19.16 -9.50
N ALA A 15 3.95 -20.18 -10.24
CA ALA A 15 4.78 -19.99 -11.41
C ALA A 15 4.09 -19.01 -12.40
N HIS A 16 4.88 -18.30 -13.19
CA HIS A 16 4.34 -17.32 -14.17
C HIS A 16 3.26 -17.94 -15.07
N GLU A 17 3.48 -19.19 -15.50
CA GLU A 17 2.57 -19.96 -16.36
C GLU A 17 1.25 -20.35 -15.66
N ALA A 18 1.22 -20.34 -14.33
CA ALA A 18 0.03 -20.68 -13.54
C ALA A 18 -0.88 -19.47 -13.25
N ARG A 19 -0.49 -18.26 -13.69
CA ARG A 19 -1.28 -17.04 -13.51
C ARG A 19 -2.42 -16.99 -14.52
N VAL A 20 -3.56 -16.45 -14.10
CA VAL A 20 -4.76 -16.35 -14.94
C VAL A 20 -4.79 -14.96 -15.59
N PRO A 21 -5.00 -14.86 -16.92
CA PRO A 21 -5.14 -13.57 -17.57
C PRO A 21 -6.36 -12.80 -17.03
N LEU A 22 -6.31 -11.48 -17.09
CA LEU A 22 -7.42 -10.64 -16.68
C LEU A 22 -8.57 -10.72 -17.71
N ASP A 23 -9.68 -11.35 -17.30
CA ASP A 23 -10.96 -11.38 -18.00
C ASP A 23 -12.09 -11.03 -17.03
N LEU A 24 -13.35 -11.03 -17.47
CA LEU A 24 -14.48 -10.69 -16.60
C LEU A 24 -14.65 -11.67 -15.43
N THR A 25 -14.33 -12.94 -15.64
CA THR A 25 -14.45 -14.00 -14.65
C THR A 25 -13.35 -13.90 -13.62
N SER A 26 -12.09 -13.76 -14.04
CA SER A 26 -10.95 -13.56 -13.14
C SER A 26 -11.03 -12.20 -12.44
N PHE A 27 -11.52 -11.15 -13.10
CA PHE A 27 -11.85 -9.88 -12.44
C PHE A 27 -12.83 -10.11 -11.29
N ALA A 28 -13.93 -10.82 -11.53
CA ALA A 28 -14.92 -11.09 -10.50
C ALA A 28 -14.38 -11.97 -9.36
N MET A 29 -13.57 -12.98 -9.68
CA MET A 29 -13.05 -13.92 -8.68
C MET A 29 -11.92 -13.36 -7.83
N PHE A 30 -11.09 -12.48 -8.38
CA PHE A 30 -9.89 -11.98 -7.70
C PHE A 30 -10.06 -10.54 -7.20
N LEU A 31 -10.64 -9.64 -7.99
CA LEU A 31 -10.68 -8.21 -7.67
C LEU A 31 -11.90 -7.79 -6.87
N ILE A 32 -13.08 -8.38 -7.11
CA ILE A 32 -14.28 -8.06 -6.30
C ILE A 32 -14.03 -8.34 -4.81
N PRO A 33 -13.53 -9.52 -4.39
CA PRO A 33 -13.25 -9.77 -2.97
C PRO A 33 -12.25 -8.77 -2.37
N VAL A 34 -11.22 -8.41 -3.13
CA VAL A 34 -10.22 -7.42 -2.72
C VAL A 34 -10.87 -6.06 -2.47
N TYR A 35 -11.60 -5.53 -3.46
CA TYR A 35 -12.23 -4.21 -3.34
C TYR A 35 -13.33 -4.19 -2.28
N SER A 36 -14.11 -5.26 -2.15
CA SER A 36 -15.12 -5.39 -1.10
C SER A 36 -14.50 -5.40 0.30
N CYS A 37 -13.46 -6.21 0.53
CA CYS A 37 -12.78 -6.25 1.83
C CYS A 37 -12.07 -4.93 2.13
N TYR A 38 -11.41 -4.34 1.13
CA TYR A 38 -10.72 -3.06 1.27
C TYR A 38 -11.68 -1.94 1.65
N TYR A 39 -12.81 -1.83 0.94
CA TYR A 39 -13.84 -0.83 1.23
C TYR A 39 -14.50 -1.06 2.59
N ALA A 40 -14.82 -2.31 2.94
CA ALA A 40 -15.36 -2.65 4.26
C ALA A 40 -14.38 -2.29 5.39
N MET A 41 -13.08 -2.57 5.21
CA MET A 41 -12.04 -2.17 6.17
C MET A 41 -11.95 -0.64 6.31
N ALA A 42 -12.09 0.11 5.21
CA ALA A 42 -12.13 1.57 5.25
C ALA A 42 -13.36 2.08 6.02
N VAL A 43 -14.54 1.51 5.80
CA VAL A 43 -15.76 1.86 6.57
C VAL A 43 -15.56 1.58 8.05
N LEU A 44 -15.06 0.39 8.40
CA LEU A 44 -14.80 0.02 9.79
C LEU A 44 -13.78 0.95 10.43
N ALA A 45 -12.73 1.38 9.71
CA ALA A 45 -11.71 2.30 10.22
C ALA A 45 -12.26 3.69 10.59
N LEU A 46 -13.40 4.09 10.01
CA LEU A 46 -14.07 5.36 10.31
C LEU A 46 -15.08 5.26 11.45
N MET A 47 -15.51 4.05 11.80
CA MET A 47 -16.52 3.83 12.83
C MET A 47 -15.89 3.65 14.21
N PRO A 48 -16.44 4.25 15.27
CA PRO A 48 -15.94 4.04 16.63
C PRO A 48 -16.15 2.59 17.08
N SER A 49 -15.25 2.09 17.92
CA SER A 49 -15.37 0.78 18.59
C SER A 49 -15.40 -0.46 17.67
N THR A 50 -14.82 -0.37 16.48
CA THR A 50 -14.78 -1.48 15.48
C THR A 50 -13.46 -2.24 15.44
N GLN A 51 -12.52 -1.99 16.36
CA GLN A 51 -11.18 -2.61 16.31
C GLN A 51 -11.22 -4.13 16.19
N LEU A 52 -12.06 -4.80 16.97
CA LEU A 52 -12.21 -6.26 16.89
C LEU A 52 -12.71 -6.72 15.51
N HIS A 53 -13.70 -6.02 14.94
CA HIS A 53 -14.22 -6.33 13.60
C HIS A 53 -13.15 -6.17 12.52
N ARG A 54 -12.30 -5.14 12.64
CA ARG A 54 -11.17 -4.90 11.74
C ARG A 54 -10.14 -6.02 11.85
N LEU A 55 -9.82 -6.45 13.06
CA LEU A 55 -8.90 -7.58 13.30
C LEU A 55 -9.45 -8.91 12.76
N VAL A 56 -10.76 -9.13 12.85
CA VAL A 56 -11.42 -10.33 12.27
C VAL A 56 -11.42 -10.30 10.74
N LEU A 57 -11.66 -9.13 10.13
CA LEU A 57 -11.68 -8.97 8.68
C LEU A 57 -10.27 -8.93 8.06
N TRP A 58 -9.24 -8.64 8.85
CA TRP A 58 -7.87 -8.49 8.38
C TRP A 58 -7.28 -9.74 7.70
N PRO A 59 -7.32 -10.96 8.28
CA PRO A 59 -6.77 -12.15 7.62
C PRO A 59 -7.46 -12.50 6.30
N PRO A 60 -8.81 -12.50 6.19
CA PRO A 60 -9.48 -12.67 4.90
C PRO A 60 -9.09 -11.61 3.86
N ALA A 61 -8.97 -10.34 4.27
CA ALA A 61 -8.55 -9.27 3.38
C ALA A 61 -7.10 -9.47 2.88
N MET A 62 -6.17 -9.84 3.76
CA MET A 62 -4.79 -10.17 3.40
C MET A 62 -4.72 -11.35 2.44
N TYR A 63 -5.52 -12.40 2.68
CA TYR A 63 -5.57 -13.56 1.80
C TYR A 63 -6.10 -13.20 0.40
N ALA A 64 -7.18 -12.39 0.32
CA ALA A 64 -7.71 -11.92 -0.95
C ALA A 64 -6.69 -11.08 -1.72
N LEU A 65 -6.00 -10.16 -1.04
CA LEU A 65 -4.94 -9.34 -1.64
C LEU A 65 -3.78 -10.19 -2.14
N TRP A 66 -3.28 -11.12 -1.33
CA TRP A 66 -2.22 -12.04 -1.72
C TRP A 66 -2.63 -12.85 -2.96
N LYS A 67 -3.80 -13.49 -2.91
CA LYS A 67 -4.33 -14.32 -4.01
C LYS A 67 -4.45 -13.52 -5.30
N ALA A 68 -4.94 -12.27 -5.23
CA ALA A 68 -5.04 -11.39 -6.39
C ALA A 68 -3.66 -10.98 -6.92
N GLY A 69 -2.76 -10.53 -6.04
CA GLY A 69 -1.42 -10.08 -6.40
C GLY A 69 -0.52 -11.16 -7.00
N THR A 70 -0.70 -12.43 -6.62
CA THR A 70 0.11 -13.53 -7.13
C THR A 70 -0.57 -14.34 -8.24
N GLY A 71 -1.90 -14.31 -8.32
CA GLY A 71 -2.69 -15.16 -9.21
C GLY A 71 -3.10 -14.53 -10.53
N LEU A 72 -3.17 -13.19 -10.61
CA LEU A 72 -3.55 -12.49 -11.84
C LEU A 72 -2.34 -12.11 -12.69
N ASP A 73 -2.51 -12.27 -14.00
CA ASP A 73 -1.63 -11.70 -15.02
C ASP A 73 -2.33 -10.56 -15.75
N ILE A 74 -1.88 -9.33 -15.48
CA ILE A 74 -2.38 -8.10 -16.09
C ILE A 74 -1.62 -7.78 -17.40
N SER A 75 -0.52 -8.48 -17.69
CA SER A 75 0.18 -8.34 -18.96
C SER A 75 -0.53 -9.02 -20.13
N GLY A 76 -1.52 -9.88 -19.85
CA GLY A 76 -2.21 -10.66 -20.87
C GLY A 76 -1.33 -11.72 -21.55
N GLY A 77 -0.35 -12.27 -20.81
CA GLY A 77 0.62 -13.24 -21.31
C GLY A 77 1.73 -12.64 -22.19
N MET A 78 1.72 -11.32 -22.42
CA MET A 78 2.67 -10.66 -23.29
C MET A 78 3.91 -10.22 -22.51
N LEU A 79 5.07 -10.79 -22.85
CA LEU A 79 6.34 -10.52 -22.16
C LEU A 79 6.71 -9.02 -22.15
N GLU A 80 6.40 -8.29 -23.22
CA GLU A 80 6.65 -6.85 -23.36
C GLU A 80 5.91 -6.02 -22.31
N TYR A 81 4.73 -6.49 -21.88
CA TYR A 81 3.89 -5.82 -20.89
C TYR A 81 4.09 -6.34 -19.47
N ASN A 82 5.10 -7.18 -19.20
CA ASN A 82 5.31 -7.72 -17.86
C ASN A 82 5.55 -6.63 -16.80
N HIS A 83 5.98 -5.42 -17.19
CA HIS A 83 6.07 -4.25 -16.33
C HIS A 83 4.72 -3.86 -15.67
N THR A 84 3.58 -4.17 -16.30
CA THR A 84 2.24 -3.92 -15.71
C THR A 84 1.98 -4.82 -14.51
N ASN A 85 2.46 -6.07 -14.52
CA ASN A 85 2.38 -6.97 -13.37
C ASN A 85 3.17 -6.43 -12.18
N TYR A 86 4.32 -5.78 -12.40
CA TYR A 86 5.07 -5.12 -11.33
C TYR A 86 4.28 -3.94 -10.74
N GLY A 87 3.72 -3.08 -11.59
CA GLY A 87 2.87 -1.97 -11.13
C GLY A 87 1.67 -2.45 -10.33
N TYR A 88 1.03 -3.52 -10.79
CA TYR A 88 -0.08 -4.17 -10.09
C TYR A 88 0.34 -4.73 -8.73
N CYS A 89 1.48 -5.42 -8.66
CA CYS A 89 2.02 -5.94 -7.40
C CYS A 89 2.28 -4.81 -6.39
N ILE A 90 2.81 -3.67 -6.85
CA ILE A 90 3.02 -2.49 -5.99
C ILE A 90 1.68 -1.97 -5.46
N MET A 91 0.65 -1.90 -6.31
CA MET A 91 -0.69 -1.47 -5.91
C MET A 91 -1.30 -2.41 -4.85
N ILE A 92 -1.24 -3.72 -5.07
CA ILE A 92 -1.75 -4.72 -4.11
C ILE A 92 -0.99 -4.64 -2.78
N TRP A 93 0.34 -4.45 -2.84
CA TRP A 93 1.15 -4.28 -1.64
C TRP A 93 0.80 -3.00 -0.87
N ALA A 94 0.57 -1.89 -1.58
CA ALA A 94 0.11 -0.64 -0.97
C ALA A 94 -1.25 -0.82 -0.27
N MET A 95 -2.19 -1.52 -0.91
CA MET A 95 -3.48 -1.86 -0.28
C MET A 95 -3.29 -2.75 0.96
N ALA A 96 -2.36 -3.72 0.92
CA ALA A 96 -2.08 -4.60 2.05
C ALA A 96 -1.53 -3.84 3.27
N MET A 97 -0.62 -2.90 3.04
CA MET A 97 -0.15 -2.00 4.09
C MET A 97 -1.30 -1.19 4.70
N ARG A 98 -2.17 -0.62 3.85
CA ARG A 98 -3.31 0.19 4.31
C ARG A 98 -4.31 -0.59 5.14
N VAL A 99 -4.68 -1.80 4.70
CA VAL A 99 -5.57 -2.66 5.47
C VAL A 99 -4.94 -3.03 6.81
N THR A 100 -3.62 -3.29 6.84
CA THR A 100 -2.90 -3.58 8.09
C THR A 100 -2.87 -2.37 9.02
N GLU A 101 -2.59 -1.18 8.49
CA GLU A 101 -2.66 0.08 9.23
C GLU A 101 -4.05 0.27 9.85
N TRP A 102 -5.11 0.09 9.06
CA TRP A 102 -6.49 0.22 9.55
C TRP A 102 -6.87 -0.84 10.57
N ALA A 103 -6.38 -2.07 10.43
CA ALA A 103 -6.62 -3.15 11.37
C ALA A 103 -5.99 -2.89 12.75
N LEU A 104 -4.76 -2.36 12.75
CA LEU A 104 -3.97 -2.12 13.95
C LEU A 104 -4.22 -0.75 14.58
N LEU A 105 -4.91 0.15 13.88
CA LEU A 105 -5.22 1.48 14.38
C LEU A 105 -6.10 1.39 15.66
N PRO A 106 -5.65 1.91 16.82
CA PRO A 106 -6.40 1.76 18.07
C PRO A 106 -7.76 2.46 18.04
N GLU A 107 -7.80 3.65 17.46
CA GLU A 107 -9.00 4.51 17.42
C GLU A 107 -9.56 4.59 15.99
N ALA A 108 -10.77 5.14 15.87
CA ALA A 108 -11.35 5.47 14.58
C ALA A 108 -10.64 6.70 13.97
N LEU A 109 -10.47 6.69 12.65
CA LEU A 109 -9.94 7.85 11.94
C LEU A 109 -10.94 8.99 11.96
N GLU A 110 -10.47 10.17 12.32
CA GLU A 110 -11.29 11.37 12.34
C GLU A 110 -10.95 12.31 11.19
N ARG A 111 -12.01 12.90 10.62
CA ARG A 111 -11.85 14.07 9.75
C ARG A 111 -11.68 15.35 10.59
N PRO A 112 -10.91 16.34 10.08
CA PRO A 112 -10.93 17.69 10.61
C PRO A 112 -12.34 18.25 10.68
N GLN A 113 -12.62 19.07 11.69
CA GLN A 113 -13.95 19.60 11.98
C GLN A 113 -14.63 20.26 10.77
N LYS A 114 -13.83 20.90 9.88
CA LYS A 114 -14.30 21.50 8.62
C LYS A 114 -15.03 20.53 7.69
N TYR A 115 -14.76 19.23 7.79
CA TYR A 115 -15.31 18.20 6.92
C TYR A 115 -16.25 17.22 7.65
N ARG A 116 -16.57 17.47 8.94
CA ARG A 116 -17.53 16.64 9.70
C ARG A 116 -18.95 16.79 9.11
N GLY A 117 -19.69 15.68 9.05
CA GLY A 117 -21.09 15.65 8.57
C GLY A 117 -21.31 15.01 7.20
N ARG A 118 -20.25 14.52 6.54
CA ARG A 118 -20.37 13.68 5.34
C ARG A 118 -20.80 12.25 5.72
N SER A 119 -21.42 11.57 4.76
CA SER A 119 -21.76 10.15 4.89
C SER A 119 -20.49 9.30 5.02
N VAL A 120 -20.45 8.41 6.00
CA VAL A 120 -19.33 7.48 6.26
C VAL A 120 -18.96 6.69 5.00
N TRP A 121 -19.93 6.34 4.17
CA TRP A 121 -19.70 5.61 2.92
C TRP A 121 -18.91 6.43 1.89
N LYS A 122 -19.20 7.72 1.77
CA LYS A 122 -18.47 8.63 0.86
C LYS A 122 -17.06 8.90 1.40
N ASP A 123 -16.96 9.03 2.71
CA ASP A 123 -15.69 9.22 3.40
C ASP A 123 -14.80 7.97 3.33
N ALA A 124 -15.36 6.77 3.40
CA ALA A 124 -14.65 5.52 3.17
C ALA A 124 -14.15 5.41 1.72
N LEU A 125 -14.96 5.85 0.76
CA LEU A 125 -14.55 5.88 -0.65
C LEU A 125 -13.38 6.85 -0.87
N ASP A 126 -13.45 8.05 -0.28
CA ASP A 126 -12.34 9.01 -0.28
C ASP A 126 -11.10 8.44 0.42
N LEU A 127 -11.27 7.75 1.54
CA LEU A 127 -10.19 7.10 2.27
C LEU A 127 -9.51 5.99 1.44
N CYS A 128 -10.28 5.25 0.64
CA CYS A 128 -9.75 4.23 -0.27
C CYS A 128 -8.89 4.84 -1.39
N CYS A 129 -9.27 6.02 -1.89
CA CYS A 129 -8.58 6.71 -2.99
C CYS A 129 -7.43 7.61 -2.52
N THR A 130 -7.31 7.88 -1.21
CA THR A 130 -6.24 8.71 -0.65
C THR A 130 -5.04 7.87 -0.23
N LEU A 131 -4.06 7.76 -1.12
CA LEU A 131 -2.80 7.02 -0.89
C LEU A 131 -2.06 7.44 0.40
N ARG A 132 -2.17 8.71 0.77
CA ARG A 132 -1.45 9.30 1.92
C ARG A 132 -2.36 9.69 3.07
N GLY A 133 -3.67 9.45 2.95
CA GLY A 133 -4.64 9.89 3.95
C GLY A 133 -4.62 11.39 4.22
N ILE A 134 -4.40 12.21 3.19
CA ILE A 134 -4.46 13.67 3.32
C ILE A 134 -5.87 14.04 3.80
N ASN A 135 -5.97 14.94 4.77
CA ASN A 135 -7.20 15.33 5.45
C ASN A 135 -7.77 14.31 6.47
N TRP A 136 -6.96 13.37 6.95
CA TRP A 136 -7.31 12.45 8.02
C TRP A 136 -6.39 12.60 9.22
N ALA A 137 -6.93 12.54 10.43
CA ALA A 137 -6.16 12.53 11.67
C ALA A 137 -5.68 11.09 11.96
N TRP A 138 -4.46 10.76 11.53
CA TRP A 138 -3.85 9.44 11.69
C TRP A 138 -3.36 9.14 13.11
N SER A 139 -3.19 10.17 13.93
CA SER A 139 -2.71 10.03 15.30
C SER A 139 -3.17 11.19 16.16
N ARG A 140 -3.28 10.93 17.47
CA ARG A 140 -3.44 11.96 18.49
C ARG A 140 -2.16 12.00 19.32
N GLY A 141 -1.63 13.20 19.55
CA GLY A 141 -0.49 13.40 20.43
C GLY A 141 0.85 12.89 19.88
N LEU A 142 0.98 12.59 18.58
CA LEU A 142 2.31 12.38 18.01
C LEU A 142 3.09 13.69 18.09
N PRO A 143 4.28 13.72 18.73
CA PRO A 143 5.14 14.88 18.70
C PRO A 143 5.59 15.08 17.26
N LEU A 144 5.02 16.07 16.59
CA LEU A 144 5.50 16.48 15.28
C LEU A 144 6.89 17.08 15.49
N PRO A 145 7.95 16.50 14.88
CA PRO A 145 9.26 17.09 14.96
C PRO A 145 9.18 18.51 14.43
N THR A 146 9.81 19.45 15.13
CA THR A 146 9.83 20.85 14.71
C THR A 146 10.37 20.95 13.29
N GLU A 147 9.65 21.64 12.41
CA GLU A 147 10.07 21.83 11.02
C GLU A 147 11.41 22.58 11.00
N THR A 148 12.46 21.90 10.55
CA THR A 148 13.82 22.47 10.49
C THR A 148 14.07 23.25 9.20
N ARG A 149 13.16 23.16 8.20
CA ARG A 149 13.29 23.90 6.94
C ARG A 149 12.85 25.36 7.11
N PRO A 150 13.47 26.29 6.36
CA PRO A 150 13.06 27.70 6.39
C PRO A 150 11.68 27.86 5.74
N THR A 151 10.62 27.95 6.55
CA THR A 151 9.24 28.17 6.10
C THR A 151 8.87 29.63 5.91
N HIS A 152 9.72 30.56 6.36
CA HIS A 152 9.50 32.01 6.22
C HIS A 152 9.64 32.52 4.78
N SER A 153 10.22 31.73 3.86
CA SER A 153 10.38 32.09 2.45
C SER A 153 10.20 30.87 1.55
N THR A 154 9.30 30.98 0.56
CA THR A 154 9.05 29.93 -0.43
C THR A 154 10.32 29.55 -1.19
N ALA A 155 11.14 30.52 -1.59
CA ALA A 155 12.39 30.26 -2.31
C ALA A 155 13.41 29.51 -1.43
N ALA A 156 13.55 29.91 -0.17
CA ALA A 156 14.43 29.24 0.78
C ALA A 156 13.96 27.80 1.05
N PHE A 157 12.65 27.59 1.20
CA PHE A 157 12.03 26.28 1.38
C PHE A 157 12.28 25.37 0.18
N VAL A 158 12.04 25.87 -1.04
CA VAL A 158 12.25 25.12 -2.29
C VAL A 158 13.72 24.74 -2.44
N ARG A 159 14.65 25.68 -2.22
CA ARG A 159 16.09 25.41 -2.28
C ARG A 159 16.51 24.35 -1.26
N ALA A 160 16.08 24.48 0.00
CA ALA A 160 16.40 23.51 1.05
C ALA A 160 15.82 22.12 0.74
N THR A 161 14.60 22.06 0.21
CA THR A 161 13.95 20.80 -0.19
C THR A 161 14.67 20.17 -1.37
N PHE A 162 15.08 20.95 -2.37
CA PHE A 162 15.83 20.47 -3.53
C PHE A 162 17.20 19.92 -3.15
N LEU A 163 17.96 20.63 -2.30
CA LEU A 163 19.24 20.14 -1.81
C LEU A 163 19.10 18.85 -0.99
N ARG A 164 18.04 18.74 -0.17
CA ARG A 164 17.74 17.51 0.56
C ARG A 164 17.40 16.36 -0.38
N MET A 165 16.60 16.62 -1.42
CA MET A 165 16.28 15.62 -2.44
C MET A 165 17.54 15.11 -3.14
N LEU A 166 18.45 16.00 -3.57
CA LEU A 166 19.72 15.60 -4.19
C LEU A 166 20.57 14.74 -3.25
N ARG A 167 20.69 15.15 -1.99
CA ARG A 167 21.42 14.39 -0.97
C ARG A 167 20.83 13.00 -0.79
N ASP A 168 19.52 12.90 -0.62
CA ASP A 168 18.82 11.63 -0.37
C ASP A 168 18.90 10.72 -1.61
N ALA A 169 18.82 11.27 -2.83
CA ALA A 169 19.02 10.54 -4.07
C ALA A 169 20.45 9.97 -4.20
N CYS A 170 21.48 10.79 -3.97
CA CYS A 170 22.87 10.32 -3.98
C CYS A 170 23.12 9.24 -2.92
N ALA A 171 22.50 9.35 -1.75
CA ALA A 171 22.60 8.34 -0.70
C ALA A 171 21.97 7.00 -1.15
N CYS A 172 20.79 7.05 -1.77
CA CYS A 172 20.15 5.85 -2.34
C CYS A 172 21.01 5.19 -3.43
N ASP A 173 21.57 5.97 -4.35
CA ASP A 173 22.46 5.46 -5.41
C ASP A 173 23.71 4.79 -4.83
N LEU A 174 24.32 5.40 -3.81
CA LEU A 174 25.47 4.80 -3.11
C LEU A 174 25.10 3.49 -2.43
N VAL A 175 23.95 3.42 -1.75
CA VAL A 175 23.47 2.19 -1.13
C VAL A 175 23.21 1.11 -2.19
N GLN A 176 22.57 1.46 -3.30
CA GLN A 176 22.31 0.54 -4.40
C GLN A 176 23.62 0.01 -5.01
N LEU A 177 24.60 0.87 -5.23
CA LEU A 177 25.92 0.48 -5.75
C LEU A 177 26.65 -0.46 -4.80
N VAL A 178 26.59 -0.20 -3.49
CA VAL A 178 27.17 -1.09 -2.47
C VAL A 178 26.46 -2.44 -2.48
N LEU A 179 25.12 -2.48 -2.54
CA LEU A 179 24.35 -3.72 -2.60
C LEU A 179 24.67 -4.54 -3.87
N GLN A 180 24.75 -3.88 -5.02
CA GLN A 180 25.13 -4.55 -6.28
C GLN A 180 26.54 -5.12 -6.24
N ARG A 181 27.47 -4.44 -5.55
CA ARG A 181 28.86 -4.89 -5.42
C ARG A 181 29.03 -6.01 -4.38
N ALA A 182 28.20 -6.02 -3.34
CA ALA A 182 28.21 -7.03 -2.28
C ALA A 182 27.38 -8.29 -2.64
N GLY A 183 26.51 -8.20 -3.65
CA GLY A 183 25.72 -9.33 -4.13
C GLY A 183 26.60 -10.46 -4.70
N PRO A 184 26.18 -11.74 -4.54
CA PRO A 184 26.89 -12.87 -5.13
C PRO A 184 26.90 -12.72 -6.66
N ARG A 185 28.08 -12.92 -7.25
CA ARG A 185 28.27 -12.99 -8.70
C ARG A 185 27.84 -14.34 -9.25
#